data_AF-A0A4S4KJ48-F1
#
_entry.id   AF-A0A4S4KJ48-F1
#
_cell.length_a   1.000
_cell.length_b   1.000
_cell.length_c   1.000
_cell.angle_alpha   90.00
_cell.angle_beta   90.00
_cell.angle_gamma   90.00
#
_symmetry.space_group_name_H-M   'P 1'
#
loop_
_entity.id
_entity.type
_entity.pdbx_description
1 polymer ?
#
loop_
_entity_poly.entity_id
_entity_poly.type
_entity_poly.pdbx_seq_one_letter_code
_entity_poly.pdbx_strand_id
1 'polypeptide(L)'
;MASLSLFSPNETLADISSRDLVFLFVPFVVAELENRARTTSPQGRIEHIGRAQAYLREFLSQLETYEVVPVREKALYEQRASSVADPAKRRELKIKQYQKEKELRVKIEAVRKARRQSLQEENPSSDFELIASLLPSSTMNDSTDEEEDSETEDLLRESILLLLVLMYTQAHNQLESMDQELELLRSMPPPPPLTEEDARSSKGKEKDDMWKLDSPMPSGGPDGKGPLMDDSGKLLRPFTILPAGAADRARLQAEVFQPDHRLPTMSIDEYLEIEQQRGNIITGGGPQSQSKLTTSEQLQLDSEMDGTIFAEQRTEEKRQKDENWARYTDTHPKGAGNTMNRG
;
A
#
# COMPACT_ATOMS: atom_id res chain seq x y z
N MET A 1 19.20 14.87 -22.80
CA MET A 1 18.04 15.74 -23.06
C MET A 1 18.46 17.20 -23.17
N ALA A 2 19.00 17.82 -22.11
CA ALA A 2 19.37 19.24 -22.13
C ALA A 2 20.40 19.65 -23.21
N SER A 3 21.26 18.73 -23.65
CA SER A 3 22.27 19.01 -24.68
C SER A 3 21.74 18.99 -26.12
N LEU A 4 20.64 18.28 -26.40
CA LEU A 4 20.02 18.23 -27.73
C LEU A 4 18.84 19.21 -27.87
N SER A 5 18.31 19.75 -26.76
CA SER A 5 17.20 20.72 -26.75
C SER A 5 16.01 20.31 -27.62
N LEU A 6 15.66 19.01 -27.62
CA LEU A 6 14.60 18.41 -28.45
C LEU A 6 13.19 18.95 -28.18
N PHE A 7 13.01 19.62 -27.04
CA PHE A 7 11.73 20.11 -26.58
C PHE A 7 11.88 21.58 -26.21
N SER A 8 11.26 22.46 -26.99
CA SER A 8 11.15 23.89 -26.70
C SER A 8 9.73 24.24 -26.24
N PRO A 9 9.55 25.14 -25.26
CA PRO A 9 8.21 25.58 -24.81
C PRO A 9 7.40 26.33 -25.89
N ASN A 10 8.04 26.72 -26.99
CA ASN A 10 7.40 27.43 -28.11
C ASN A 10 7.00 26.51 -29.27
N GLU A 11 7.30 25.21 -29.20
CA GLU A 11 6.92 24.23 -30.23
C GLU A 11 5.50 23.70 -29.97
N THR A 12 4.78 23.39 -31.06
CA THR A 12 3.49 22.72 -30.96
C THR A 12 3.67 21.21 -31.06
N LEU A 13 2.69 20.43 -30.58
CA LEU A 13 2.71 18.98 -30.69
C LEU A 13 2.92 18.48 -32.13
N ALA A 14 2.40 19.22 -33.11
CA ALA A 14 2.51 18.89 -34.53
C ALA A 14 3.93 19.05 -35.09
N ASP A 15 4.76 19.88 -34.46
CA ASP A 15 6.14 20.14 -34.89
C ASP A 15 7.12 19.03 -34.46
N ILE A 16 6.70 18.17 -33.54
CA ILE A 16 7.54 17.11 -32.98
C ILE A 16 7.36 15.82 -33.78
N SER A 17 8.48 15.25 -34.23
CA SER A 17 8.49 13.96 -34.95
C SER A 17 7.98 12.82 -34.06
N SER A 18 7.31 11.83 -34.66
CA SER A 18 6.80 10.67 -33.92
C SER A 18 7.93 9.88 -33.23
N ARG A 19 9.15 9.91 -33.78
CA ARG A 19 10.34 9.27 -33.18
C ARG A 19 10.79 10.02 -31.92
N ASP A 20 10.72 11.34 -31.93
CA ASP A 20 11.15 12.15 -30.79
C ASP A 20 10.11 12.20 -29.67
N LEU A 21 8.82 12.04 -29.98
CA LEU A 21 7.75 12.00 -28.96
C LEU A 21 7.97 10.93 -27.88
N VAL A 22 8.65 9.83 -28.20
CA VAL A 22 8.98 8.77 -27.23
C VAL A 22 9.86 9.30 -26.10
N PHE A 23 10.66 10.34 -26.35
CA PHE A 23 11.52 10.92 -25.32
C PHE A 23 10.73 11.71 -24.26
N LEU A 24 9.47 12.07 -24.49
CA LEU A 24 8.60 12.65 -23.46
C LEU A 24 8.34 11.68 -22.29
N PHE A 25 8.51 10.36 -22.49
CA PHE A 25 8.39 9.38 -21.40
C PHE A 25 9.58 9.37 -20.43
N VAL A 26 10.71 9.99 -20.78
CA VAL A 26 11.94 9.86 -19.99
C VAL A 26 11.79 10.32 -18.53
N PRO A 27 11.22 11.51 -18.23
CA PRO A 27 11.07 11.91 -16.83
C PRO A 27 10.14 10.96 -16.05
N PHE A 28 9.09 10.43 -16.69
CA PHE A 28 8.21 9.42 -16.08
C PHE A 28 8.95 8.11 -15.76
N VAL A 29 9.71 7.58 -16.72
CA VAL A 29 10.51 6.35 -16.55
C VAL A 29 11.54 6.53 -15.43
N VAL A 30 12.21 7.68 -15.37
CA VAL A 30 13.18 7.97 -14.29
C VAL A 30 12.48 8.07 -12.93
N ALA A 31 11.31 8.70 -12.85
CA ALA A 31 10.53 8.77 -11.62
C ALA A 31 10.14 7.37 -11.11
N GLU A 32 9.70 6.49 -12.02
CA GLU A 32 9.33 5.12 -11.73
C GLU A 32 10.53 4.29 -11.22
N LEU A 33 11.74 4.56 -11.72
CA LEU A 33 12.98 3.94 -11.23
C LEU A 33 13.36 4.45 -9.84
N GLU A 34 13.29 5.77 -9.62
CA GLU A 34 13.53 6.38 -8.30
C GLU A 34 12.53 5.85 -7.25
N ASN A 35 11.27 5.65 -7.65
CA ASN A 35 10.24 5.09 -6.77
C ASN A 35 10.51 3.61 -6.42
N ARG A 36 11.12 2.83 -7.32
CA ARG A 36 11.50 1.42 -7.07
C ARG A 36 12.84 1.25 -6.37
N ALA A 37 13.61 2.32 -6.18
CA ALA A 37 14.91 2.26 -5.54
C ALA A 37 14.79 1.73 -4.09
N ARG A 38 15.59 0.69 -3.77
CA ARG A 38 15.65 0.15 -2.41
C ARG A 38 16.37 1.13 -1.49
N THR A 39 15.83 1.35 -0.30
CA THR A 39 16.38 2.28 0.68
C THR A 39 16.54 1.59 2.03
N THR A 40 17.62 1.92 2.75
CA THR A 40 17.93 1.35 4.07
C THR A 40 17.48 2.26 5.21
N SER A 41 17.24 3.54 4.93
CA SER A 41 16.83 4.53 5.92
C SER A 41 15.58 5.30 5.46
N PRO A 42 14.72 5.73 6.41
CA PRO A 42 13.58 6.60 6.11
C PRO A 42 14.00 7.89 5.42
N GLN A 43 15.12 8.48 5.83
CA GLN A 43 15.66 9.70 5.22
C GLN A 43 16.01 9.48 3.74
N GLY A 44 16.66 8.36 3.41
CA GLY A 44 16.94 7.99 2.03
C GLY A 44 15.66 7.81 1.21
N ARG A 45 14.62 7.18 1.79
CA ARG A 45 13.32 7.05 1.13
C ARG A 45 12.69 8.41 0.81
N ILE A 46 12.75 9.37 1.73
CA ILE A 46 12.26 10.74 1.53
C ILE A 46 12.97 11.42 0.35
N GLU A 47 14.30 11.27 0.26
CA GLU A 47 15.08 11.85 -0.85
C GLU A 47 14.73 11.24 -2.20
N HIS A 48 14.56 9.92 -2.27
CA HIS A 48 14.14 9.22 -3.50
C HIS A 48 12.73 9.63 -3.92
N ILE A 49 11.77 9.70 -2.98
CA ILE A 49 10.42 10.19 -3.28
C ILE A 49 10.47 11.65 -3.76
N GLY A 50 11.26 12.51 -3.11
CA GLY A 50 11.41 13.91 -3.51
C GLY A 50 11.92 14.06 -4.94
N ARG A 51 12.92 13.27 -5.35
CA ARG A 51 13.41 13.21 -6.73
C ARG A 51 12.36 12.69 -7.69
N ALA A 52 11.68 11.59 -7.35
CA ALA A 52 10.63 11.01 -8.18
C ALA A 52 9.48 12.01 -8.41
N GLN A 53 9.05 12.73 -7.38
CA GLN A 53 8.03 13.78 -7.52
C GLN A 53 8.49 14.94 -8.42
N ALA A 54 9.78 15.32 -8.39
CA ALA A 54 10.30 16.36 -9.26
C ALA A 54 10.20 15.94 -10.74
N TYR A 55 10.62 14.71 -11.05
CA TYR A 55 10.52 14.16 -12.41
C TYR A 55 9.07 13.95 -12.87
N LEU A 56 8.16 13.51 -12.00
CA LEU A 56 6.73 13.43 -12.34
C LEU A 56 6.13 14.82 -12.63
N ARG A 57 6.48 15.84 -11.85
CA ARG A 57 6.01 17.21 -12.10
C ARG A 57 6.56 17.78 -13.41
N GLU A 58 7.82 17.49 -13.72
CA GLU A 58 8.43 17.83 -15.01
C GLU A 58 7.68 17.16 -16.17
N PHE A 59 7.41 15.86 -16.06
CA PHE A 59 6.63 15.10 -17.05
C PHE A 59 5.24 15.71 -17.28
N LEU A 60 4.49 15.97 -16.20
CA LEU A 60 3.16 16.56 -16.29
C LEU A 60 3.19 17.96 -16.93
N SER A 61 4.16 18.79 -16.53
CA SER A 61 4.33 20.14 -17.08
C SER A 61 4.66 20.10 -18.58
N GLN A 62 5.48 19.15 -19.04
CA GLN A 62 5.77 18.97 -20.46
C GLN A 62 4.51 18.58 -21.24
N LEU A 63 3.74 17.60 -20.76
CA LEU A 63 2.50 17.18 -21.41
C LEU A 63 1.44 18.29 -21.44
N GLU A 64 1.39 19.13 -20.41
CA GLU A 64 0.51 20.27 -20.36
C GLU A 64 0.91 21.36 -21.36
N THR A 65 2.22 21.64 -21.46
CA THR A 65 2.81 22.65 -22.37
C THR A 65 2.56 22.29 -23.83
N TYR A 66 2.73 21.01 -24.19
CA TYR A 66 2.47 20.51 -25.55
C TYR A 66 1.00 20.19 -25.81
N GLU A 67 0.10 20.43 -24.85
CA GLU A 67 -1.33 20.18 -24.96
C GLU A 67 -1.69 18.74 -25.40
N VAL A 68 -0.86 17.77 -25.03
CA VAL A 68 -1.05 16.34 -25.35
C VAL A 68 -2.37 15.82 -24.75
N VAL A 69 -2.74 16.34 -23.58
CA VAL A 69 -3.96 15.98 -22.86
C VAL A 69 -5.06 17.01 -23.11
N PRO A 70 -6.28 16.62 -23.51
CA PRO A 70 -7.39 17.56 -23.68
C PRO A 70 -7.76 18.26 -22.37
N VAL A 71 -8.18 19.52 -22.44
CA VAL A 71 -8.56 20.35 -21.27
C VAL A 71 -9.60 19.68 -20.36
N ARG A 72 -10.56 18.95 -20.94
CA ARG A 72 -11.60 18.23 -20.19
C ARG A 72 -11.01 17.10 -19.33
N GLU A 73 -9.97 16.45 -19.83
CA GLU A 73 -9.29 15.38 -19.12
C GLU A 73 -8.37 15.95 -18.04
N LYS A 74 -7.65 17.06 -18.33
CA LYS A 74 -6.85 17.79 -17.33
C LYS A 74 -7.66 18.10 -16.07
N ALA A 75 -8.86 18.66 -16.23
CA ALA A 75 -9.74 19.02 -15.11
C ALA A 75 -10.14 17.84 -14.20
N LEU A 76 -10.16 16.60 -14.71
CA LEU A 76 -10.48 15.42 -13.92
C LEU A 76 -9.34 15.00 -12.97
N TYR A 77 -8.10 15.37 -13.31
CA TYR A 77 -6.90 14.97 -12.59
C TYR A 77 -6.26 16.12 -11.80
N GLU A 78 -6.53 17.38 -12.13
CA GLU A 78 -6.16 18.54 -11.31
C GLU A 78 -6.77 18.47 -9.90
N GLN A 79 -7.99 17.92 -9.78
CA GLN A 79 -8.63 17.75 -8.49
C GLN A 79 -8.11 16.50 -7.77
N ARG A 80 -7.28 16.71 -6.73
CA ARG A 80 -6.80 15.64 -5.86
C ARG A 80 -7.98 14.95 -5.15
N ALA A 81 -8.07 13.63 -5.21
CA ALA A 81 -9.15 12.92 -4.52
C ALA A 81 -9.07 13.11 -3.00
N SER A 82 -7.86 13.24 -2.45
CA SER A 82 -7.61 13.54 -1.03
C SER A 82 -8.12 14.89 -0.55
N SER A 83 -8.27 15.90 -1.42
CA SER A 83 -8.77 17.23 -1.02
C SER A 83 -10.30 17.30 -0.92
N VAL A 84 -11.01 16.28 -1.40
CA VAL A 84 -12.47 16.23 -1.38
C VAL A 84 -12.95 15.72 -0.02
N ALA A 85 -13.54 16.63 0.76
CA ALA A 85 -14.04 16.34 2.11
C ALA A 85 -15.19 15.33 2.13
N ASP A 86 -16.06 15.34 1.12
CA ASP A 86 -17.21 14.43 1.03
C ASP A 86 -16.76 13.04 0.51
N PRO A 87 -16.89 11.97 1.32
CA PRO A 87 -16.47 10.63 0.92
C PRO A 87 -17.20 10.10 -0.32
N ALA A 88 -18.47 10.46 -0.52
CA ALA A 88 -19.25 10.01 -1.66
C ALA A 88 -18.70 10.62 -2.96
N LYS A 89 -18.43 11.94 -2.95
CA LYS A 89 -17.83 12.64 -4.09
C LYS A 89 -16.41 12.17 -4.37
N ARG A 90 -15.61 11.93 -3.32
CA ARG A 90 -14.26 11.37 -3.47
C ARG A 90 -14.29 10.00 -4.16
N ARG A 91 -15.21 9.12 -3.76
CA ARG A 91 -15.39 7.82 -4.40
C ARG A 91 -15.84 7.97 -5.86
N GLU A 92 -16.79 8.86 -6.13
CA GLU A 92 -17.27 9.11 -7.49
C GLU A 92 -16.16 9.59 -8.43
N LEU A 93 -15.29 10.50 -7.96
CA LEU A 93 -14.13 10.97 -8.73
C LEU A 93 -13.15 9.84 -9.05
N LYS A 94 -12.80 9.01 -8.06
CA LYS A 94 -11.93 7.83 -8.30
C LYS A 94 -12.55 6.84 -9.28
N ILE A 95 -13.86 6.65 -9.23
CA ILE A 95 -14.57 5.80 -10.19
C ILE A 95 -14.46 6.39 -11.60
N LYS A 96 -14.65 7.70 -11.77
CA LYS A 96 -14.50 8.36 -13.07
C LYS A 96 -13.08 8.26 -13.62
N GLN A 97 -12.07 8.49 -12.77
CA GLN A 97 -10.66 8.34 -13.13
C GLN A 97 -10.34 6.90 -13.56
N TYR A 98 -10.79 5.91 -12.79
CA TYR A 98 -10.61 4.49 -13.12
C TYR A 98 -11.31 4.07 -14.42
N GLN A 99 -12.54 4.55 -14.65
CA GLN A 99 -13.26 4.29 -15.91
C GLN A 99 -12.49 4.86 -17.09
N LYS A 100 -11.93 6.07 -16.96
CA LYS A 100 -11.11 6.70 -18.01
C LYS A 100 -9.81 5.95 -18.27
N GLU A 101 -9.11 5.54 -17.23
CA GLU A 101 -7.92 4.71 -17.36
C GLU A 101 -8.23 3.39 -18.09
N LYS A 102 -9.35 2.76 -17.74
CA LYS A 102 -9.81 1.53 -18.40
C LYS A 102 -10.14 1.77 -19.88
N GLU A 103 -10.83 2.86 -20.22
CA GLU A 103 -11.11 3.25 -21.60
C GLU A 103 -9.81 3.45 -22.40
N LEU A 104 -8.79 4.10 -21.81
CA LEU A 104 -7.49 4.30 -22.45
C LEU A 104 -6.77 2.97 -22.71
N ARG A 105 -6.72 2.07 -21.72
CA ARG A 105 -6.10 0.75 -21.88
C ARG A 105 -6.75 -0.05 -23.02
N VAL A 106 -8.07 -0.02 -23.12
CA VAL A 106 -8.81 -0.70 -24.21
C VAL A 106 -8.48 -0.09 -25.58
N LYS A 107 -8.37 1.24 -25.68
CA LYS A 107 -7.98 1.92 -26.92
C LYS A 107 -6.55 1.58 -27.33
N ILE A 108 -5.60 1.58 -26.38
CA ILE A 108 -4.21 1.21 -26.62
C ILE A 108 -4.13 -0.24 -27.14
N GLU A 109 -4.88 -1.17 -26.53
CA GLU A 109 -4.92 -2.56 -26.99
C GLU A 109 -5.47 -2.67 -28.43
N ALA A 110 -6.50 -1.89 -28.78
CA ALA A 110 -7.06 -1.87 -30.12
C ALA A 110 -6.06 -1.33 -31.17
N VAL A 111 -5.39 -0.20 -30.87
CA VAL A 111 -4.38 0.39 -31.77
C VAL A 111 -3.16 -0.52 -31.93
N ARG A 112 -2.71 -1.18 -30.85
CA ARG A 112 -1.61 -2.17 -30.93
C ARG A 112 -1.95 -3.36 -31.82
N LYS A 113 -3.18 -3.88 -31.73
CA LYS A 113 -3.67 -4.93 -32.65
C LYS A 113 -3.70 -4.46 -34.10
N ALA A 114 -4.10 -3.20 -34.34
CA ALA A 114 -4.13 -2.62 -35.68
C ALA A 114 -2.73 -2.39 -36.28
N ARG A 115 -1.73 -2.03 -35.46
CA ARG A 115 -0.32 -1.81 -35.86
C ARG A 115 0.39 -3.09 -36.35
N ARG A 116 -0.27 -4.25 -36.39
CA ARG A 116 0.34 -5.54 -36.79
C ARG A 116 1.60 -5.89 -35.97
N GLN A 117 1.72 -5.38 -34.74
CA GLN A 117 2.58 -6.00 -33.72
C GLN A 117 1.93 -7.34 -33.36
N SER A 118 2.29 -8.34 -34.16
CA SER A 118 1.63 -9.62 -34.34
C SER A 118 1.71 -10.51 -33.10
N LEU A 119 0.54 -10.90 -32.58
CA LEU A 119 0.11 -12.26 -32.17
C LEU A 119 0.98 -13.12 -31.22
N GLN A 120 2.16 -12.68 -30.79
CA GLN A 120 3.10 -13.48 -29.99
C GLN A 120 3.66 -12.76 -28.75
N GLU A 121 3.41 -11.46 -28.59
CA GLU A 121 3.79 -10.78 -27.35
C GLU A 121 2.75 -11.08 -26.27
N GLU A 122 3.19 -11.78 -25.23
CA GLU A 122 2.54 -11.83 -23.92
C GLU A 122 1.99 -10.45 -23.57
N ASN A 123 0.79 -10.40 -22.98
CA ASN A 123 0.22 -9.13 -22.53
C ASN A 123 1.29 -8.39 -21.71
N PRO A 124 1.65 -7.14 -22.06
CA PRO A 124 2.72 -6.44 -21.39
C PRO A 124 2.42 -6.41 -19.89
N SER A 125 3.35 -6.95 -19.11
CA SER A 125 3.22 -7.04 -17.67
C SER A 125 3.42 -5.67 -17.01
N SER A 126 4.16 -4.78 -17.69
CA SER A 126 4.56 -3.47 -17.15
C SER A 126 4.38 -2.33 -18.14
N ASP A 127 4.14 -1.13 -17.62
CA ASP A 127 4.14 0.12 -18.37
C ASP A 127 5.49 0.35 -19.09
N PHE A 128 6.61 -0.16 -18.55
CA PHE A 128 7.91 -0.12 -19.23
C PHE A 128 7.95 -0.93 -20.52
N GLU A 129 7.30 -2.10 -20.55
CA GLU A 129 7.21 -2.93 -21.75
C GLU A 129 6.33 -2.26 -22.80
N LEU A 130 5.26 -1.59 -22.38
CA LEU A 130 4.45 -0.75 -23.25
C LEU A 130 5.28 0.37 -23.90
N ILE A 131 6.07 1.11 -23.12
CA ILE A 131 6.93 2.19 -23.62
C ILE A 131 8.04 1.61 -24.53
N ALA A 132 8.65 0.49 -24.14
CA ALA A 132 9.70 -0.16 -24.92
C ALA A 132 9.20 -0.65 -26.29
N SER A 133 7.93 -1.09 -26.39
CA SER A 133 7.30 -1.52 -27.65
C SER A 133 7.15 -0.41 -28.70
N LEU A 134 7.36 0.86 -28.31
CA LEU A 134 7.36 2.03 -29.18
C LEU A 134 8.75 2.33 -29.77
N LEU A 135 9.81 1.77 -29.19
CA LEU A 135 11.17 1.99 -29.67
C LEU A 135 11.44 1.14 -30.94
N PRO A 136 12.25 1.65 -31.88
CA PRO A 136 12.69 0.85 -33.02
C PRO A 136 13.42 -0.40 -32.53
N SER A 137 13.02 -1.58 -33.00
CA SER A 137 13.76 -2.81 -32.69
C SER A 137 15.13 -2.72 -33.36
N SER A 138 16.22 -2.69 -32.57
CA SER A 138 17.59 -2.65 -33.08
C SER A 138 17.99 -3.87 -33.93
N THR A 139 17.09 -4.84 -34.12
CA THR A 139 17.36 -6.10 -34.82
C THR A 139 17.15 -6.07 -36.33
N MET A 140 16.73 -4.96 -36.94
CA MET A 140 16.60 -4.87 -38.40
C MET A 140 17.36 -3.68 -38.97
N ASN A 141 18.66 -3.88 -39.21
CA ASN A 141 19.33 -3.26 -40.36
C ASN A 141 18.91 -4.02 -41.63
N ASP A 142 17.60 -4.08 -41.94
CA ASP A 142 17.18 -4.59 -43.24
C ASP A 142 17.06 -3.42 -44.20
N SER A 143 17.95 -3.44 -45.17
CA SER A 143 18.16 -2.46 -46.23
C SER A 143 17.05 -2.56 -47.27
N THR A 144 15.84 -2.20 -46.86
CA THR A 144 14.73 -1.91 -47.76
C THR A 144 14.14 -0.59 -47.34
N ASP A 145 14.46 0.46 -48.10
CA ASP A 145 13.69 1.70 -48.22
C ASP A 145 12.27 1.38 -48.75
N GLU A 146 11.53 0.51 -48.07
CA GLU A 146 10.08 0.50 -48.19
C GLU A 146 9.62 1.68 -47.32
N GLU A 147 9.19 2.76 -47.99
CA GLU A 147 8.53 3.90 -47.37
C GLU A 147 7.61 3.38 -46.26
N GLU A 148 7.88 3.70 -44.99
CA GLU A 148 6.98 3.36 -43.88
C GLU A 148 5.59 3.84 -44.30
N ASP A 149 4.66 2.91 -44.55
CA ASP A 149 3.30 3.25 -45.02
C ASP A 149 2.77 4.38 -44.12
N SER A 150 2.32 5.50 -44.70
CA SER A 150 1.81 6.66 -43.94
C SER A 150 0.82 6.26 -42.85
N GLU A 151 -0.01 5.23 -43.10
CA GLU A 151 -0.95 4.68 -42.13
C GLU A 151 -0.27 4.06 -40.90
N THR A 152 0.90 3.43 -41.07
CA THR A 152 1.67 2.84 -39.96
C THR A 152 2.34 3.90 -39.10
N GLU A 153 2.83 4.99 -39.69
CA GLU A 153 3.37 6.14 -38.96
C GLU A 153 2.27 6.86 -38.17
N ASP A 154 1.08 7.01 -38.75
CA ASP A 154 -0.08 7.60 -38.07
C ASP A 154 -0.54 6.74 -36.88
N LEU A 155 -0.60 5.42 -37.03
CA LEU A 155 -0.92 4.49 -35.93
C LEU A 155 0.16 4.50 -34.83
N LEU A 156 1.43 4.62 -35.22
CA LEU A 156 2.54 4.81 -34.29
C LEU A 156 2.35 6.06 -33.46
N ARG A 157 2.11 7.19 -34.12
CA ARG A 157 1.88 8.47 -33.46
C ARG A 157 0.66 8.40 -32.52
N GLU A 158 -0.44 7.83 -32.98
CA GLU A 158 -1.64 7.61 -32.16
C GLU A 158 -1.31 6.76 -30.91
N SER A 159 -0.56 5.68 -31.07
CA SER A 159 -0.17 4.80 -29.96
C SER A 159 0.67 5.53 -28.91
N ILE A 160 1.62 6.38 -29.35
CA ILE A 160 2.46 7.18 -28.47
C ILE A 160 1.60 8.17 -27.68
N LEU A 161 0.70 8.90 -28.36
CA LEU A 161 -0.17 9.88 -27.71
C LEU A 161 -1.11 9.23 -26.69
N LEU A 162 -1.74 8.11 -27.04
CA LEU A 162 -2.59 7.37 -26.11
C LEU A 162 -1.82 6.89 -24.88
N LEU A 163 -0.57 6.43 -25.06
CA LEU A 163 0.27 6.01 -23.96
C LEU A 163 0.72 7.19 -23.10
N LEU A 164 1.05 8.35 -23.68
CA LEU A 164 1.36 9.57 -22.92
C LEU A 164 0.18 9.99 -22.05
N VAL A 165 -1.05 9.93 -22.59
CA VAL A 165 -2.27 10.20 -21.81
C VAL A 165 -2.46 9.16 -20.71
N LEU A 166 -2.23 7.87 -20.96
CA LEU A 166 -2.29 6.85 -19.90
C LEU A 166 -1.29 7.14 -18.78
N MET A 167 -0.03 7.41 -19.12
CA MET A 167 1.02 7.72 -18.14
C MET A 167 0.71 9.01 -17.37
N TYR A 168 0.08 10.01 -18.01
CA TYR A 168 -0.39 11.22 -17.33
C TYR A 168 -1.38 10.91 -16.20
N THR A 169 -2.35 10.01 -16.45
CA THR A 169 -3.31 9.59 -15.43
C THR A 169 -2.65 8.83 -14.28
N GLN A 170 -1.70 7.95 -14.61
CA GLN A 170 -0.94 7.19 -13.62
C GLN A 170 -0.04 8.09 -12.77
N ALA A 171 0.63 9.07 -13.38
CA ALA A 171 1.49 10.03 -12.71
C ALA A 171 0.73 10.85 -11.64
N HIS A 172 -0.50 11.25 -11.91
CA HIS A 172 -1.35 11.93 -10.91
C HIS A 172 -1.67 11.03 -9.71
N ASN A 173 -2.04 9.77 -9.96
CA ASN A 173 -2.30 8.80 -8.91
C ASN A 173 -1.04 8.50 -8.09
N GLN A 174 0.12 8.39 -8.74
CA GLN A 174 1.41 8.19 -8.09
C GLN A 174 1.82 9.39 -7.24
N LEU A 175 1.60 10.62 -7.70
CA LEU A 175 1.85 11.82 -6.91
C LEU A 175 0.98 11.85 -5.63
N GLU A 176 -0.31 11.52 -5.72
CA GLU A 176 -1.17 11.43 -4.52
C GLU A 176 -0.67 10.34 -3.56
N SER A 177 -0.25 9.18 -4.07
CA SER A 177 0.32 8.09 -3.27
C SER A 177 1.63 8.49 -2.59
N MET A 178 2.51 9.18 -3.30
CA MET A 178 3.79 9.67 -2.79
C MET A 178 3.61 10.77 -1.73
N ASP A 179 2.63 11.66 -1.91
CA ASP A 179 2.31 12.68 -0.90
C ASP A 179 1.85 12.03 0.41
N GLN A 180 1.01 10.98 0.34
CA GLN A 180 0.59 10.21 1.50
C GLN A 180 1.77 9.46 2.15
N GLU A 181 2.64 8.85 1.35
CA GLU A 181 3.82 8.16 1.85
C GLU A 181 4.77 9.13 2.57
N LEU A 182 5.00 10.33 2.02
CA LEU A 182 5.81 11.36 2.66
C LEU A 182 5.22 11.83 3.99
N GLU A 183 3.91 11.98 4.07
CA GLU A 183 3.22 12.32 5.32
C GLU A 183 3.46 11.24 6.37
N LEU A 184 3.32 9.96 6.00
CA LEU A 184 3.59 8.83 6.88
C LEU A 184 5.05 8.80 7.36
N LEU A 185 6.02 8.94 6.44
CA LEU A 185 7.44 8.93 6.77
C LEU A 185 7.85 10.10 7.68
N ARG A 186 7.24 11.28 7.52
CA ARG A 186 7.47 12.44 8.39
C ARG A 186 6.86 12.27 9.78
N SER A 187 5.72 11.59 9.86
CA SER A 187 5.05 11.28 11.12
C SER A 187 5.65 10.07 11.86
N MET A 188 6.63 9.39 11.26
CA MET A 188 7.20 8.17 11.81
C MET A 188 7.94 8.44 13.13
N PRO A 189 7.56 7.80 14.24
CA PRO A 189 8.27 7.94 15.51
C PRO A 189 9.70 7.40 15.38
N PRO A 190 10.68 7.96 16.12
CA PRO A 190 12.03 7.45 16.12
C PRO A 190 12.03 5.98 16.58
N PRO A 191 12.90 5.13 16.01
CA PRO A 191 13.00 3.74 16.47
C PRO A 191 13.28 3.75 17.97
N PRO A 192 12.62 2.86 18.75
CA PRO A 192 12.89 2.78 20.17
C PRO A 192 14.39 2.57 20.38
N PRO A 193 15.00 3.20 21.40
CA PRO A 193 16.39 2.95 21.73
C PRO A 193 16.57 1.44 21.88
N LEU A 194 17.72 0.93 21.44
CA LEU A 194 18.13 -0.46 21.66
C LEU A 194 18.27 -0.69 23.18
N THR A 195 17.15 -0.85 23.89
CA THR A 195 17.13 -1.44 25.21
C THR A 195 17.60 -2.87 25.03
N GLU A 196 18.60 -3.24 25.83
CA GLU A 196 19.29 -4.53 25.93
C GLU A 196 18.59 -5.65 25.15
N GLU A 197 19.32 -6.25 24.20
CA GLU A 197 18.90 -7.39 23.38
C GLU A 197 17.95 -8.30 24.17
N ASP A 198 16.65 -8.18 23.90
CA ASP A 198 15.69 -9.17 24.39
C ASP A 198 16.10 -10.47 23.71
N ALA A 199 16.68 -11.40 24.46
CA ALA A 199 17.16 -12.69 23.95
C ALA A 199 16.05 -13.50 23.25
N ARG A 200 14.79 -13.07 23.36
CA ARG A 200 13.64 -13.57 22.60
C ARG A 200 13.63 -13.10 21.13
N SER A 201 14.16 -11.91 20.83
CA SER A 201 14.17 -11.30 19.49
C SER A 201 15.19 -11.98 18.56
N SER A 202 16.37 -12.39 19.05
CA SER A 202 17.36 -13.07 18.20
C SER A 202 16.86 -14.43 17.72
N LYS A 203 16.15 -15.18 18.57
CA LYS A 203 15.52 -16.46 18.24
C LYS A 203 14.36 -16.33 17.24
N GLY A 204 13.68 -15.18 17.23
CA GLY A 204 12.63 -14.87 16.26
C GLY A 204 13.19 -14.66 14.85
N LYS A 205 14.31 -13.92 14.73
CA LYS A 205 14.98 -13.68 13.45
C LYS A 205 15.52 -14.97 12.81
N GLU A 206 16.17 -15.84 13.59
CA GLU A 206 16.65 -17.15 13.08
C GLU A 206 15.51 -18.04 12.54
N LYS A 207 14.31 -17.97 13.13
CA LYS A 207 13.14 -18.74 12.68
C LYS A 207 12.42 -18.12 11.48
N ASP A 208 12.31 -16.79 11.41
CA ASP A 208 11.64 -16.09 10.31
C ASP A 208 12.46 -16.13 9.00
N ASP A 209 13.79 -16.19 9.09
CA ASP A 209 14.67 -16.29 7.91
C ASP A 209 14.71 -17.71 7.33
N MET A 210 14.07 -18.69 7.97
CA MET A 210 13.98 -20.08 7.50
C MET A 210 13.06 -20.24 6.28
N TRP A 211 12.13 -19.29 6.05
CA TRP A 211 11.16 -19.33 4.93
C TRP A 211 11.44 -18.32 3.82
N LYS A 212 12.35 -17.37 4.03
CA LYS A 212 12.70 -16.38 3.01
C LYS A 212 13.69 -16.99 2.02
N LEU A 213 13.34 -16.96 0.73
CA LEU A 213 14.21 -17.40 -0.35
C LEU A 213 15.49 -16.53 -0.46
N ASP A 214 15.40 -15.27 -0.04
CA ASP A 214 16.48 -14.27 -0.13
C ASP A 214 17.27 -14.10 1.18
N SER A 215 17.21 -15.07 2.11
CA SER A 215 18.03 -15.01 3.31
C SER A 215 19.51 -14.94 2.94
N PRO A 216 20.31 -14.03 3.55
CA PRO A 216 21.71 -13.89 3.22
C PRO A 216 22.39 -15.24 3.43
N MET A 217 22.90 -15.81 2.34
CA MET A 217 23.55 -17.11 2.36
C MET A 217 24.64 -17.07 3.44
N PRO A 218 24.61 -17.95 4.46
CA PRO A 218 25.57 -17.89 5.54
C PRO A 218 26.97 -17.95 4.95
N SER A 219 27.76 -16.89 5.19
CA SER A 219 29.09 -16.68 4.60
C SER A 219 30.15 -17.66 5.14
N GLY A 220 29.75 -18.68 5.89
CA GLY A 220 30.64 -19.68 6.44
C GLY A 220 30.00 -21.06 6.43
N GLY A 221 30.82 -22.06 6.10
CA GLY A 221 30.48 -23.46 6.40
C GLY A 221 30.37 -23.73 7.91
N PRO A 222 30.18 -24.99 8.33
CA PRO A 222 29.95 -25.39 9.72
C PRO A 222 30.98 -24.85 10.74
N ASP A 223 32.19 -24.52 10.28
CA ASP A 223 33.28 -23.97 11.10
C ASP A 223 33.37 -22.42 11.07
N GLY A 224 32.43 -21.73 10.41
CA GLY A 224 32.44 -20.27 10.24
C GLY A 224 33.57 -19.73 9.33
N LYS A 225 34.28 -20.61 8.62
CA LYS A 225 35.46 -20.26 7.81
C LYS A 225 35.18 -20.34 6.31
N GLY A 226 34.63 -19.27 5.73
CA GLY A 226 34.64 -19.01 4.28
C GLY A 226 33.77 -19.93 3.39
N PRO A 227 33.84 -19.75 2.06
CA PRO A 227 32.94 -20.37 1.08
C PRO A 227 33.13 -21.90 0.95
N LEU A 228 32.02 -22.65 0.73
CA LEU A 228 32.04 -24.11 0.51
C LEU A 228 32.51 -24.50 -0.91
N MET A 229 32.31 -23.62 -1.88
CA MET A 229 32.62 -23.84 -3.28
C MET A 229 33.53 -22.72 -3.79
N ASP A 230 34.38 -23.06 -4.76
CA ASP A 230 35.04 -22.08 -5.62
C ASP A 230 34.03 -21.50 -6.64
N ASP A 231 34.34 -20.35 -7.26
CA ASP A 231 33.48 -19.71 -8.28
C ASP A 231 33.20 -20.62 -9.50
N SER A 232 34.02 -21.67 -9.66
CA SER A 232 33.89 -22.74 -10.64
C SER A 232 32.96 -23.89 -10.22
N GLY A 233 32.32 -23.81 -9.04
CA GLY A 233 31.42 -24.85 -8.50
C GLY A 233 32.14 -26.08 -7.93
N LYS A 234 33.47 -26.03 -7.81
CA LYS A 234 34.26 -27.12 -7.22
C LYS A 234 34.18 -27.07 -5.70
N LEU A 235 33.77 -28.18 -5.09
CA LEU A 235 33.72 -28.35 -3.63
C LEU A 235 35.15 -28.29 -3.08
N LEU A 236 35.44 -27.27 -2.28
CA LEU A 236 36.77 -27.08 -1.67
C LEU A 236 36.94 -27.93 -0.41
N ARG A 237 35.83 -28.36 0.20
CA ARG A 237 35.81 -29.08 1.48
C ARG A 237 34.71 -30.14 1.50
N PRO A 238 34.91 -31.27 2.21
CA PRO A 238 33.81 -32.19 2.49
C PRO A 238 32.76 -31.47 3.33
N PHE A 239 31.51 -31.51 2.90
CA PHE A 239 30.36 -31.02 3.66
C PHE A 239 29.60 -32.22 4.22
N THR A 240 29.06 -32.10 5.43
CA THR A 240 28.20 -33.12 6.02
C THR A 240 26.77 -32.58 6.03
N ILE A 241 25.85 -33.28 5.34
CA ILE A 241 24.45 -32.86 5.20
C ILE A 241 23.72 -32.93 6.54
N LEU A 242 24.08 -33.91 7.38
CA LEU A 242 23.51 -34.11 8.70
C LEU A 242 24.60 -33.99 9.76
N PRO A 243 24.32 -33.36 10.91
CA PRO A 243 25.27 -33.32 12.02
C PRO A 243 25.60 -34.75 12.48
N ALA A 244 26.87 -34.99 12.82
CA ALA A 244 27.34 -36.31 13.22
C ALA A 244 26.66 -36.81 14.52
N GLY A 245 26.25 -35.88 15.39
CA GLY A 245 25.57 -36.14 16.66
C GLY A 245 24.18 -36.77 16.48
N ALA A 246 23.91 -37.84 17.23
CA ALA A 246 22.59 -38.46 17.27
C ALA A 246 21.52 -37.53 17.87
N ALA A 247 21.90 -36.69 18.83
CA ALA A 247 21.02 -35.70 19.44
C ALA A 247 20.59 -34.61 18.45
N ASP A 248 21.52 -34.10 17.64
CA ASP A 248 21.24 -33.07 16.65
C ASP A 248 20.35 -33.61 15.52
N ARG A 249 20.56 -34.88 15.12
CA ARG A 249 19.68 -35.57 14.17
C ARG A 249 18.25 -35.73 14.69
N ALA A 250 18.09 -36.08 15.98
CA ALA A 250 16.77 -36.18 16.60
C ALA A 250 16.08 -34.81 16.68
N ARG A 251 16.83 -33.73 16.94
CA ARG A 251 16.30 -32.36 16.95
C ARG A 251 15.81 -31.94 15.57
N LEU A 252 16.61 -32.14 14.52
CA LEU A 252 16.23 -31.83 13.14
C LEU A 252 15.02 -32.65 12.70
N GLN A 253 14.93 -33.93 13.07
CA GLN A 253 13.77 -34.77 12.75
C GLN A 253 12.47 -34.23 13.36
N ALA A 254 12.53 -33.65 14.56
CA ALA A 254 11.37 -33.04 15.20
C ALA A 254 10.92 -31.73 14.51
N GLU A 255 11.80 -31.06 13.76
CA GLU A 255 11.54 -29.79 13.10
C GLU A 255 10.91 -29.95 11.69
N VAL A 256 11.02 -31.12 11.04
CA VAL A 256 10.65 -31.33 9.62
C VAL A 256 9.13 -31.45 9.37
N PHE A 257 8.33 -31.76 10.38
CA PHE A 257 6.87 -31.92 10.24
C PHE A 257 6.08 -31.08 11.24
N GLN A 258 6.42 -29.79 11.33
CA GLN A 258 5.65 -28.84 12.12
C GLN A 258 4.46 -28.31 11.32
N PRO A 259 3.31 -28.01 11.97
CA PRO A 259 2.20 -27.34 11.31
C PRO A 259 2.63 -25.99 10.70
N ASP A 260 2.11 -25.68 9.51
CA ASP A 260 2.40 -24.44 8.75
C ASP A 260 1.83 -23.15 9.40
N HIS A 261 1.18 -23.28 10.55
CA HIS A 261 0.56 -22.16 11.26
C HIS A 261 1.08 -22.07 12.68
N ARG A 262 1.08 -20.85 13.23
CA ARG A 262 1.42 -20.60 14.62
C ARG A 262 0.37 -21.27 15.51
N LEU A 263 0.78 -22.30 16.23
CA LEU A 263 -0.07 -22.93 17.22
C LEU A 263 -0.38 -21.95 18.37
N PRO A 264 -1.58 -22.02 18.98
CA PRO A 264 -1.89 -21.25 20.18
C PRO A 264 -0.83 -21.47 21.25
N THR A 265 -0.30 -20.38 21.79
CA THR A 265 0.75 -20.41 22.83
C THR A 265 0.19 -20.52 24.24
N MET A 266 -1.13 -20.42 24.39
CA MET A 266 -1.85 -20.44 25.66
C MET A 266 -3.01 -21.43 25.56
N SER A 267 -3.41 -21.99 26.70
CA SER A 267 -4.57 -22.87 26.74
C SER A 267 -5.86 -22.06 26.59
N ILE A 268 -6.97 -22.75 26.26
CA ILE A 268 -8.29 -22.11 26.15
C ILE A 268 -8.69 -21.50 27.50
N ASP A 269 -8.43 -22.21 28.59
CA ASP A 269 -8.78 -21.76 29.94
C ASP A 269 -7.98 -20.51 30.32
N GLU A 270 -6.67 -20.51 30.04
CA GLU A 270 -5.78 -19.38 30.32
C GLU A 270 -6.18 -18.13 29.50
N TYR A 271 -6.59 -18.34 28.24
CA TYR A 271 -7.13 -17.26 27.41
C TYR A 271 -8.44 -16.69 27.96
N LEU A 272 -9.36 -17.55 28.41
CA LEU A 272 -10.63 -17.12 29.01
C LEU A 272 -10.41 -16.35 30.32
N GLU A 273 -9.47 -16.76 31.15
CA GLU A 273 -9.11 -16.01 32.37
C GLU A 273 -8.60 -14.60 32.05
N ILE A 274 -7.75 -14.46 31.04
CA ILE A 274 -7.22 -13.16 30.59
C ILE A 274 -8.35 -12.27 30.05
N GLU A 275 -9.23 -12.82 29.22
CA GLU A 275 -10.39 -12.06 28.69
C GLU A 275 -11.40 -11.71 29.80
N GLN A 276 -11.53 -12.55 30.84
CA GLN A 276 -12.34 -12.24 32.02
C GLN A 276 -11.76 -11.07 32.80
N GLN A 277 -10.44 -11.07 33.05
CA GLN A 277 -9.74 -9.98 33.74
C GLN A 277 -9.86 -8.65 32.97
N ARG A 278 -9.89 -8.72 31.64
CA ARG A 278 -10.10 -7.56 30.76
C ARG A 278 -11.55 -7.09 30.69
N GLY A 279 -12.49 -7.84 31.28
CA GLY A 279 -13.92 -7.52 31.26
C GLY A 279 -14.59 -7.75 29.90
N ASN A 280 -13.94 -8.48 28.99
CA ASN A 280 -14.47 -8.80 27.66
C ASN A 280 -15.42 -10.01 27.66
N ILE A 281 -15.59 -10.67 28.80
CA ILE A 281 -16.56 -11.75 28.98
C ILE A 281 -17.89 -11.18 29.45
N ILE A 282 -18.88 -11.22 28.56
CA ILE A 282 -20.25 -10.80 28.85
C ILE A 282 -20.84 -11.76 29.89
N THR A 283 -20.98 -11.28 31.11
CA THR A 283 -21.55 -12.03 32.22
C THR A 283 -23.01 -11.61 32.40
N GLY A 284 -23.93 -12.14 31.58
CA GLY A 284 -25.37 -11.83 31.62
C GLY A 284 -26.06 -11.88 30.26
N GLY A 285 -27.39 -11.69 30.22
CA GLY A 285 -28.17 -11.55 28.98
C GLY A 285 -28.84 -12.82 28.45
N GLY A 286 -28.69 -13.98 29.11
CA GLY A 286 -29.44 -15.20 28.79
C GLY A 286 -30.91 -15.18 29.25
N PRO A 287 -31.73 -16.19 28.90
CA PRO A 287 -33.15 -16.28 29.29
C PRO A 287 -33.40 -16.18 30.80
N GLN A 288 -32.44 -16.62 31.62
CA GLN A 288 -32.47 -16.49 33.08
C GLN A 288 -32.35 -15.03 33.59
N SER A 289 -31.90 -14.11 32.73
CA SER A 289 -31.80 -12.68 33.04
C SER A 289 -33.13 -11.96 32.82
N GLN A 290 -34.06 -12.55 32.04
CA GLN A 290 -35.39 -11.98 31.79
C GLN A 290 -36.33 -12.15 32.99
N SER A 291 -36.12 -13.19 33.80
CA SER A 291 -36.94 -13.45 34.99
C SER A 291 -36.43 -12.74 36.25
N LYS A 292 -35.21 -12.18 36.21
CA LYS A 292 -34.66 -11.39 37.31
C LYS A 292 -35.03 -9.93 37.10
N LEU A 293 -35.71 -9.36 38.10
CA LEU A 293 -36.00 -7.94 38.15
C LEU A 293 -34.72 -7.13 37.95
N THR A 294 -34.80 -6.10 37.12
CA THR A 294 -33.67 -5.20 36.91
C THR A 294 -33.35 -4.42 38.19
N THR A 295 -32.13 -3.92 38.32
CA THR A 295 -31.71 -3.14 39.50
C THR A 295 -32.59 -1.89 39.71
N SER A 296 -33.19 -1.35 38.64
CA SER A 296 -34.12 -0.22 38.72
C SER A 296 -35.51 -0.65 39.19
N GLU A 297 -36.03 -1.77 38.69
CA GLU A 297 -37.32 -2.32 39.10
C GLU A 297 -37.31 -2.80 40.56
N GLN A 298 -36.21 -3.42 41.00
CA GLN A 298 -36.02 -3.81 42.41
C GLN A 298 -35.99 -2.59 43.32
N LEU A 299 -35.23 -1.55 42.96
CA LEU A 299 -35.15 -0.32 43.74
C LEU A 299 -36.51 0.40 43.81
N GLN A 300 -37.29 0.33 42.73
CA GLN A 300 -38.64 0.88 42.72
C GLN A 300 -39.60 0.10 43.63
N LEU A 301 -39.61 -1.24 43.56
CA LEU A 301 -40.42 -2.07 44.47
C LEU A 301 -40.01 -1.88 45.94
N ASP A 302 -38.71 -1.86 46.22
CA ASP A 302 -38.19 -1.65 47.58
C ASP A 302 -38.56 -0.25 48.12
N SER A 303 -38.69 0.75 47.24
CA SER A 303 -39.10 2.11 47.61
C SER A 303 -40.60 2.26 47.88
N GLU A 304 -41.43 1.34 47.39
CA GLU A 304 -42.89 1.35 47.57
C GLU A 304 -43.34 0.62 48.86
N MET A 305 -42.42 -0.10 49.52
CA MET A 305 -42.66 -0.81 50.79
C MET A 305 -42.62 0.17 51.98
N ASP A 306 -43.71 0.92 52.17
CA ASP A 306 -43.82 1.94 53.22
C ASP A 306 -43.71 1.37 54.65
N GLY A 307 -42.99 2.08 55.54
CA GLY A 307 -42.91 1.77 56.97
C GLY A 307 -41.63 1.10 57.48
N THR A 308 -40.55 0.99 56.69
CA THR A 308 -39.24 0.48 57.16
C THR A 308 -38.10 1.45 56.87
N ILE A 309 -37.08 1.47 57.75
CA ILE A 309 -35.85 2.28 57.58
C ILE A 309 -35.15 1.93 56.24
N PHE A 310 -35.27 0.69 55.79
CA PHE A 310 -34.73 0.24 54.50
C PHE A 310 -35.42 0.94 53.31
N ALA A 311 -36.74 1.08 53.35
CA ALA A 311 -37.48 1.78 52.29
C ALA A 311 -37.16 3.28 52.25
N GLU A 312 -36.95 3.91 53.40
CA GLU A 312 -36.47 5.31 53.47
C GLU A 312 -35.08 5.48 52.84
N GLN A 313 -34.17 4.51 53.05
CA GLN A 313 -32.85 4.54 52.40
C GLN A 313 -32.95 4.36 50.88
N ARG A 314 -33.81 3.45 50.42
CA ARG A 314 -34.01 3.21 48.97
C ARG A 314 -34.70 4.36 48.25
N THR A 315 -35.64 5.03 48.92
CA THR A 315 -36.26 6.26 48.38
C THR A 315 -35.25 7.39 48.27
N GLU A 316 -34.35 7.56 49.25
CA GLU A 316 -33.24 8.52 49.14
C GLU A 316 -32.24 8.14 48.04
N GLU A 317 -31.88 6.85 47.90
CA GLU A 317 -31.04 6.37 46.79
C GLU A 317 -31.66 6.66 45.42
N LYS A 318 -32.99 6.51 45.29
CA LYS A 318 -33.74 6.86 44.07
C LYS A 318 -33.63 8.35 43.78
N ARG A 319 -33.88 9.18 44.79
CA ARG A 319 -33.79 10.65 44.72
C ARG A 319 -32.40 11.09 44.27
N GLN A 320 -31.35 10.55 44.87
CA GLN A 320 -29.96 10.86 44.50
C GLN A 320 -29.62 10.47 43.06
N LYS A 321 -30.11 9.32 42.60
CA LYS A 321 -29.93 8.90 41.19
C LYS A 321 -30.64 9.83 40.23
N ASP A 322 -31.88 10.22 40.54
CA ASP A 322 -32.65 11.15 39.72
C ASP A 322 -31.99 12.54 39.68
N GLU A 323 -31.49 13.03 40.81
CA GLU A 323 -30.74 14.29 40.88
C GLU A 323 -29.43 14.24 40.09
N ASN A 324 -28.67 13.15 40.21
CA ASN A 324 -27.44 12.96 39.46
C ASN A 324 -27.72 12.84 37.96
N TRP A 325 -28.81 12.18 37.58
CA TRP A 325 -29.24 12.09 36.19
C TRP A 325 -29.68 13.44 35.62
N ALA A 326 -30.40 14.25 36.41
CA ALA A 326 -30.76 15.61 36.03
C ALA A 326 -29.51 16.48 35.83
N ARG A 327 -28.57 16.45 36.79
CA ARG A 327 -27.27 17.15 36.67
C ARG A 327 -26.46 16.68 35.46
N TYR A 328 -26.44 15.36 35.20
CA TYR A 328 -25.75 14.81 34.05
C TYR A 328 -26.38 15.30 32.74
N THR A 329 -27.72 15.28 32.65
CA THR A 329 -28.47 15.74 31.47
C THR A 329 -28.26 17.23 31.21
N ASP A 330 -28.19 18.06 32.26
CA ASP A 330 -27.90 19.50 32.17
C ASP A 330 -26.46 19.78 31.72
N THR A 331 -25.49 19.00 32.22
CA THR A 331 -24.07 19.14 31.86
C THR A 331 -23.72 18.52 30.51
N HIS A 332 -24.50 17.55 30.03
CA HIS A 332 -24.30 16.83 28.77
C HIS A 332 -25.53 17.00 27.86
N PRO A 333 -25.77 18.22 27.32
CA PRO A 333 -26.90 18.47 26.45
C PRO A 333 -26.82 17.61 25.19
N LYS A 334 -27.97 17.08 24.77
CA LYS A 334 -28.07 16.24 23.57
C LYS A 334 -27.52 17.00 22.36
N GLY A 335 -26.52 16.43 21.70
CA GLY A 335 -25.87 17.02 20.53
C GLY A 335 -24.61 17.83 20.79
N ALA A 336 -24.14 17.96 22.04
CA ALA A 336 -22.90 18.67 22.37
C ALA A 336 -21.69 18.23 21.52
N GLY A 337 -21.56 16.94 21.22
CA GLY A 337 -20.47 16.39 20.39
C GLY A 337 -20.55 16.71 18.89
N ASN A 338 -21.69 17.20 18.38
CA ASN A 338 -21.87 17.51 16.96
C ASN A 338 -21.84 19.03 16.66
N THR A 339 -21.33 19.83 17.60
CA THR A 339 -21.26 21.29 17.48
C THR A 339 -19.96 21.80 16.83
N MET A 340 -18.90 20.98 16.79
CA MET A 340 -17.58 21.38 16.30
C MET A 340 -17.45 21.38 14.75
N ASN A 341 -18.41 20.82 14.01
CA ASN A 341 -18.45 20.78 12.54
C ASN A 341 -19.38 21.85 11.94
N ARG A 342 -19.41 23.06 12.52
CA ARG A 342 -20.08 24.23 11.95
C ARG A 342 -19.08 25.37 11.83
N GLY A 343 -18.36 25.41 10.71
CA GLY A 343 -17.42 26.47 10.35
C GLY A 343 -16.27 25.93 9.53
#